data_AF-A0A8J7BDJ6-F1
#
_entry.id   AF-A0A8J7BDJ6-F1
#
_cell.length_a   1.000
_cell.length_b   1.000
_cell.length_c   1.000
_cell.angle_alpha   90.00
_cell.angle_beta   90.00
_cell.angle_gamma   90.00
#
_symmetry.space_group_name_H-M   'P 1'
#
loop_
_entity.id
_entity.type
_entity.pdbx_description
1 polymer ?
#
loop_
_entity_poly.entity_id
_entity_poly.type
_entity_poly.pdbx_seq_one_letter_code
_entity_poly.pdbx_strand_id
1 'polypeptide(L)'
;MSDLILFWHRRDLRITDNIGLAQARQQSPKVMGVFCLDPLILERNDVAPARVTYMIGSLRELQASYAQAGSELLILRADPRVSIPTLAAALNVQAVFWNWDIEPYARQRDRAVLEALHEKGIKASNFWDQLLHAPEDIRSGSGNPYTVYTPFWRNWSSRPKAEPAERLQGAVGLTPEEKVAAQQVGAIALPTAKDLGFVWENELVLTPGETAAQERLEGFCDRALSNYAEQRNFPAEDGTSQLSAALKFGVLGVRHVWAATTAVMEQARSDEARDGVQTWRQELAWREFYQHVLYFFPELANGPYRQPLKDFPWQNNDDHLQAWCEGRTGYPIVDAAIRQMNETGWMHNRCRMIVANFLVKDLIINWQEGEKYFMQKLFDGDLSANNGGWQWSASSGMDPKPLRIFNPASQAKKFDPDGAYIRHWLPELRSVDTEDLLSGKILPLERDRCGYPAPVVDHNKQQSLFKQLYQQQKAGVGVEA
;
A
#
# COMPACT_ATOMS: atom_id res chain seq x y z
N MET A 1 37.92 3.82 13.92
CA MET A 1 36.59 3.66 13.30
C MET A 1 36.74 4.11 11.86
N SER A 2 36.21 3.34 10.92
CA SER A 2 36.15 3.72 9.50
C SER A 2 35.32 5.01 9.34
N ASP A 3 35.47 5.73 8.23
CA ASP A 3 34.52 6.78 7.81
C ASP A 3 33.30 6.19 7.07
N LEU A 4 33.25 4.86 6.92
CA LEU A 4 32.16 4.13 6.30
C LEU A 4 30.86 4.27 7.11
N ILE A 5 29.78 4.66 6.42
CA ILE A 5 28.40 4.64 6.93
C ILE A 5 27.58 3.61 6.15
N LEU A 6 26.76 2.84 6.85
CA LEU A 6 25.73 2.02 6.23
C LEU A 6 24.40 2.76 6.24
N PHE A 7 23.73 2.80 5.10
CA PHE A 7 22.34 3.24 4.99
C PHE A 7 21.43 2.03 4.75
N TRP A 8 20.63 1.68 5.75
CA TRP A 8 19.75 0.52 5.71
C TRP A 8 18.38 0.86 5.11
N HIS A 9 18.19 0.46 3.84
CA HIS A 9 16.94 0.55 3.11
C HIS A 9 15.95 -0.55 3.53
N ARG A 10 14.65 -0.21 3.54
CA ARG A 10 13.55 -1.18 3.76
C ARG A 10 12.35 -0.92 2.86
N ARG A 11 11.85 0.32 2.85
CA ARG A 11 10.66 0.74 2.11
C ARG A 11 10.82 2.13 1.49
N ASP A 12 12.07 2.43 1.15
CA ASP A 12 12.60 3.70 0.70
C ASP A 12 13.66 3.42 -0.38
N LEU A 13 13.28 2.59 -1.36
CA LEU A 13 14.17 1.99 -2.36
C LEU A 13 14.58 2.97 -3.48
N ARG A 14 15.14 4.12 -3.09
CA ARG A 14 15.55 5.19 -4.00
C ARG A 14 16.79 5.92 -3.49
N ILE A 15 17.48 6.62 -4.40
CA ILE A 15 18.60 7.50 -4.03
C ILE A 15 18.26 8.99 -4.13
N THR A 16 17.15 9.38 -4.75
CA THR A 16 16.66 10.76 -4.75
C THR A 16 15.67 11.01 -3.61
N ASP A 17 15.60 12.25 -3.11
CA ASP A 17 14.64 12.65 -2.08
C ASP A 17 14.58 11.69 -0.88
N ASN A 18 15.73 11.21 -0.39
CA ASN A 18 15.80 10.32 0.77
C ASN A 18 16.49 11.04 1.93
N ILE A 19 15.73 11.40 2.97
CA ILE A 19 16.21 12.25 4.06
C ILE A 19 17.37 11.58 4.79
N GLY A 20 17.21 10.35 5.25
CA GLY A 20 18.27 9.66 5.98
C GLY A 20 19.51 9.41 5.13
N LEU A 21 19.36 9.15 3.84
CA LEU A 21 20.49 8.93 2.93
C LEU A 21 21.24 10.24 2.65
N ALA A 22 20.53 11.35 2.44
CA ALA A 22 21.13 12.67 2.31
C ALA A 22 21.91 13.06 3.58
N GLN A 23 21.34 12.78 4.76
CA GLN A 23 22.02 13.01 6.05
C GLN A 23 23.27 12.13 6.23
N ALA A 24 23.22 10.87 5.83
CA ALA A 24 24.40 10.00 5.81
C ALA A 24 25.49 10.56 4.90
N ARG A 25 25.13 11.03 3.69
CA ARG A 25 26.08 11.59 2.71
C ARG A 25 26.72 12.89 3.17
N GLN A 26 26.05 13.69 4.00
CA GLN A 26 26.63 14.88 4.63
C GLN A 26 27.72 14.55 5.66
N GLN A 27 27.65 13.37 6.29
CA GLN A 27 28.64 12.96 7.28
C GLN A 27 29.85 12.25 6.68
N SER A 28 29.67 11.53 5.57
CA SER A 28 30.75 10.82 4.90
C SER A 28 30.48 10.68 3.40
N PRO A 29 31.53 10.74 2.55
CA PRO A 29 31.39 10.29 1.15
C PRO A 29 31.30 8.77 1.02
N LYS A 30 31.76 8.00 2.02
CA LYS A 30 31.78 6.54 2.00
C LYS A 30 30.48 5.97 2.59
N VAL A 31 29.39 6.04 1.82
CA VAL A 31 28.04 5.59 2.24
C VAL A 31 27.63 4.38 1.41
N MET A 32 27.45 3.22 2.03
CA MET A 32 26.95 2.01 1.37
C MET A 32 25.48 1.79 1.68
N GLY A 33 24.71 1.39 0.68
CA GLY A 33 23.37 0.88 0.90
C GLY A 33 23.42 -0.53 1.48
N VAL A 34 22.47 -0.87 2.34
CA VAL A 34 22.19 -2.26 2.71
C VAL A 34 20.70 -2.52 2.67
N PHE A 35 20.30 -3.67 2.12
CA PHE A 35 18.94 -4.19 2.21
C PHE A 35 18.97 -5.61 2.78
N CYS A 36 18.07 -5.89 3.71
CA CYS A 36 17.95 -7.21 4.33
C CYS A 36 16.62 -7.85 3.92
N LEU A 37 16.70 -8.94 3.16
CA LEU A 37 15.59 -9.83 2.85
C LEU A 37 15.20 -10.60 4.10
N ASP A 38 14.29 -10.02 4.85
CA ASP A 38 13.84 -10.46 6.18
C ASP A 38 12.87 -11.67 6.07
N PRO A 39 13.26 -12.87 6.52
CA PRO A 39 12.39 -14.05 6.53
C PRO A 39 11.10 -13.84 7.33
N LEU A 40 11.13 -13.01 8.39
CA LEU A 40 9.95 -12.73 9.21
C LEU A 40 8.89 -11.91 8.47
N ILE A 41 9.27 -11.27 7.35
CA ILE A 41 8.33 -10.64 6.42
C ILE A 41 7.99 -11.60 5.28
N LEU A 42 9.01 -12.18 4.63
CA LEU A 42 8.84 -12.95 3.40
C LEU A 42 8.11 -14.29 3.62
N GLU A 43 8.25 -14.92 4.78
CA GLU A 43 7.65 -16.23 5.07
C GLU A 43 6.25 -16.12 5.69
N ARG A 44 5.70 -14.90 5.79
CA ARG A 44 4.32 -14.71 6.25
C ARG A 44 3.33 -15.24 5.21
N ASN A 45 2.17 -15.68 5.69
CA ASN A 45 1.11 -16.20 4.82
C ASN A 45 0.32 -15.11 4.06
N ASP A 46 0.67 -13.84 4.23
CA ASP A 46 0.02 -12.67 3.63
C ASP A 46 0.95 -11.92 2.65
N VAL A 47 1.89 -12.64 2.01
CA VAL A 47 2.83 -12.07 1.03
C VAL A 47 2.38 -12.32 -0.40
N ALA A 48 2.17 -11.24 -1.16
CA ALA A 48 1.83 -11.33 -2.58
C ALA A 48 3.06 -11.58 -3.46
N PRO A 49 3.04 -12.56 -4.38
CA PRO A 49 4.11 -12.74 -5.36
C PRO A 49 4.38 -11.48 -6.20
N ALA A 50 3.32 -10.78 -6.64
CA ALA A 50 3.44 -9.51 -7.35
C ALA A 50 4.22 -8.46 -6.55
N ARG A 51 4.01 -8.40 -5.23
CA ARG A 51 4.70 -7.47 -4.32
C ARG A 51 6.18 -7.78 -4.20
N VAL A 52 6.55 -9.06 -4.12
CA VAL A 52 7.96 -9.48 -4.07
C VAL A 52 8.65 -9.25 -5.41
N THR A 53 7.98 -9.55 -6.54
CA THR A 53 8.49 -9.26 -7.88
C THR A 53 8.76 -7.77 -8.08
N TYR A 54 7.83 -6.91 -7.65
CA TYR A 54 8.06 -5.45 -7.67
C TYR A 54 9.25 -5.06 -6.80
N MET A 55 9.31 -5.51 -5.54
CA MET A 55 10.43 -5.20 -4.63
C MET A 55 11.79 -5.60 -5.22
N ILE A 56 11.93 -6.81 -5.76
CA ILE A 56 13.19 -7.32 -6.32
C ILE A 56 13.58 -6.53 -7.58
N GLY A 57 12.61 -6.17 -8.43
CA GLY A 57 12.85 -5.29 -9.58
C GLY A 57 13.37 -3.91 -9.14
N SER A 58 12.75 -3.31 -8.13
CA SER A 58 13.18 -2.03 -7.57
C SER A 58 14.55 -2.11 -6.90
N LEU A 59 14.87 -3.20 -6.19
CA LEU A 59 16.20 -3.42 -5.61
C LEU A 59 17.28 -3.54 -6.69
N ARG A 60 16.97 -4.17 -7.83
CA ARG A 60 17.90 -4.26 -8.96
C ARG A 60 18.25 -2.88 -9.51
N GLU A 61 17.27 -2.02 -9.68
CA GLU A 61 17.52 -0.63 -10.10
C GLU A 61 18.28 0.13 -9.01
N LEU A 62 17.93 -0.04 -7.74
CA LEU A 62 18.66 0.58 -6.64
C LEU A 62 20.14 0.17 -6.60
N GLN A 63 20.47 -1.11 -6.88
CA GLN A 63 21.86 -1.56 -7.03
C GLN A 63 22.59 -0.79 -8.15
N ALA A 64 21.93 -0.61 -9.30
CA ALA A 64 22.49 0.15 -10.42
C ALA A 64 22.68 1.64 -10.05
N SER A 65 21.71 2.25 -9.36
CA SER A 65 21.77 3.64 -8.90
C SER A 65 22.92 3.87 -7.90
N TYR A 66 23.14 2.94 -6.95
CA TYR A 66 24.30 2.99 -6.06
C TYR A 66 25.63 2.88 -6.82
N ALA A 67 25.72 1.95 -7.77
CA ALA A 67 26.91 1.78 -8.61
C ALA A 67 27.24 3.04 -9.41
N GLN A 68 26.23 3.67 -10.02
CA GLN A 68 26.38 4.95 -10.73
C GLN A 68 26.82 6.09 -9.81
N ALA A 69 26.38 6.08 -8.55
CA ALA A 69 26.81 7.06 -7.55
C ALA A 69 28.25 6.81 -7.03
N GLY A 70 28.90 5.71 -7.40
CA GLY A 70 30.25 5.33 -6.94
C GLY A 70 30.27 4.45 -5.69
N SER A 71 29.13 3.85 -5.33
CA SER A 71 28.92 3.05 -4.12
C SER A 71 28.29 1.68 -4.45
N GLU A 72 27.87 0.92 -3.45
CA GLU A 72 27.29 -0.41 -3.58
C GLU A 72 26.06 -0.56 -2.69
N LEU A 73 25.11 -1.38 -3.13
CA LEU A 73 23.99 -1.86 -2.31
C LEU A 73 24.25 -3.32 -1.93
N LEU A 74 24.54 -3.55 -0.66
CA LEU A 74 24.72 -4.87 -0.08
C LEU A 74 23.37 -5.54 0.17
N ILE A 75 23.25 -6.82 -0.16
CA ILE A 75 22.05 -7.62 0.09
C ILE A 75 22.36 -8.66 1.17
N LEU A 76 21.51 -8.74 2.18
CA LEU A 76 21.51 -9.78 3.21
C LEU A 76 20.22 -10.60 3.11
N ARG A 77 20.24 -11.84 3.58
CA ARG A 77 19.03 -12.65 3.82
C ARG A 77 19.12 -13.30 5.19
N ALA A 78 18.54 -12.66 6.20
CA ALA A 78 18.61 -13.08 7.59
C ALA A 78 17.63 -12.25 8.43
N ASP A 79 17.57 -12.51 9.74
CA ASP A 79 16.94 -11.60 10.68
C ASP A 79 17.76 -10.29 10.79
N PRO A 80 17.20 -9.13 10.39
CA PRO A 80 17.91 -7.86 10.43
C PRO A 80 18.34 -7.44 11.83
N ARG A 81 17.67 -7.93 12.89
CA ARG A 81 18.05 -7.69 14.30
C ARG A 81 19.45 -8.24 14.61
N VAL A 82 19.89 -9.24 13.86
CA VAL A 82 21.20 -9.87 14.01
C VAL A 82 22.15 -9.45 12.89
N SER A 83 21.68 -9.48 11.64
CA SER A 83 22.56 -9.33 10.48
C SER A 83 23.04 -7.90 10.26
N ILE A 84 22.21 -6.88 10.55
CA ILE A 84 22.62 -5.48 10.42
C ILE A 84 23.73 -5.11 11.43
N PRO A 85 23.58 -5.39 12.75
CA PRO A 85 24.68 -5.16 13.70
C PRO A 85 25.94 -6.00 13.42
N THR A 86 25.77 -7.22 12.89
CA THR A 86 26.91 -8.08 12.53
C THR A 86 27.69 -7.51 11.36
N LEU A 87 27.01 -7.09 10.29
CA LEU A 87 27.63 -6.43 9.14
C LEU A 87 28.33 -5.12 9.55
N ALA A 88 27.64 -4.30 10.35
CA ALA A 88 28.18 -3.04 10.84
C ALA A 88 29.48 -3.22 11.64
N ALA A 89 29.54 -4.24 12.50
CA ALA A 89 30.74 -4.56 13.27
C ALA A 89 31.88 -5.10 12.40
N ALA A 90 31.58 -6.00 11.46
CA ALA A 90 32.59 -6.59 10.57
C ALA A 90 33.26 -5.54 9.67
N LEU A 91 32.50 -4.53 9.26
CA LEU A 91 32.98 -3.41 8.45
C LEU A 91 33.53 -2.24 9.28
N ASN A 92 33.53 -2.34 10.62
CA ASN A 92 33.98 -1.29 11.54
C ASN A 92 33.41 0.10 11.21
N VAL A 93 32.10 0.13 10.93
CA VAL A 93 31.40 1.32 10.41
C VAL A 93 31.33 2.41 11.47
N GLN A 94 31.33 3.65 11.03
CA GLN A 94 31.13 4.80 11.90
C GLN A 94 29.72 4.82 12.49
N ALA A 95 28.73 4.54 11.64
CA ALA A 95 27.31 4.64 11.98
C ALA A 95 26.43 3.84 11.01
N VAL A 96 25.23 3.52 11.47
CA VAL A 96 24.14 2.99 10.64
C VAL A 96 22.99 3.99 10.61
N PHE A 97 22.56 4.34 9.41
CA PHE A 97 21.47 5.28 9.14
C PHE A 97 20.28 4.52 8.57
N TRP A 98 19.06 4.95 8.89
CA TRP A 98 17.84 4.47 8.24
C TRP A 98 16.69 5.46 8.38
N ASN A 99 15.59 5.20 7.68
CA ASN A 99 14.36 5.98 7.82
C ASN A 99 13.32 5.27 8.67
N TRP A 100 12.67 5.98 9.59
CA TRP A 100 11.62 5.47 10.48
C TRP A 100 10.43 4.87 9.73
N ASP A 101 9.77 3.90 10.37
CA ASP A 101 8.54 3.29 9.89
C ASP A 101 7.44 3.34 10.98
N ILE A 102 6.19 3.29 10.54
CA ILE A 102 5.00 3.37 11.38
C ILE A 102 4.50 1.98 11.80
N GLU A 103 4.85 0.93 11.05
CA GLU A 103 4.28 -0.41 11.26
C GLU A 103 4.78 -1.04 12.57
N PRO A 104 3.91 -1.77 13.31
CA PRO A 104 4.27 -2.34 14.62
C PRO A 104 5.52 -3.22 14.59
N TYR A 105 5.61 -4.14 13.61
CA TYR A 105 6.78 -5.00 13.43
C TYR A 105 8.05 -4.20 13.19
N ALA A 106 8.01 -3.23 12.28
CA ALA A 106 9.17 -2.42 11.93
C ALA A 106 9.67 -1.60 13.14
N ARG A 107 8.77 -1.03 13.95
CA ARG A 107 9.14 -0.30 15.17
C ARG A 107 9.80 -1.20 16.21
N GLN A 108 9.31 -2.43 16.39
CA GLN A 108 9.91 -3.40 17.29
C GLN A 108 11.29 -3.85 16.80
N ARG A 109 11.40 -4.17 15.50
CA ARG A 109 12.66 -4.56 14.85
C ARG A 109 13.70 -3.45 14.97
N ASP A 110 13.33 -2.21 14.64
CA ASP A 110 14.25 -1.07 14.67
C ASP A 110 14.78 -0.78 16.08
N ARG A 111 13.94 -0.95 17.11
CA ARG A 111 14.38 -0.84 18.51
C ARG A 111 15.43 -1.89 18.86
N ALA A 112 15.19 -3.15 18.50
CA ALA A 112 16.15 -4.22 18.75
C ALA A 112 17.49 -4.02 18.00
N VAL A 113 17.44 -3.52 16.75
CA VAL A 113 18.65 -3.16 16.00
C VAL A 113 19.39 -2.00 16.68
N LEU A 114 18.67 -0.98 17.13
CA LEU A 114 19.25 0.17 17.83
C LEU A 114 19.99 -0.26 19.11
N GLU A 115 19.37 -1.11 19.92
CA GLU A 115 19.96 -1.67 21.14
C GLU A 115 21.22 -2.49 20.82
N ALA A 116 21.15 -3.38 19.83
CA ALA A 116 22.29 -4.22 19.44
C ALA A 116 23.47 -3.43 18.82
N LEU A 117 23.20 -2.32 18.11
CA LEU A 117 24.24 -1.41 17.63
C LEU A 117 24.90 -0.64 18.78
N HIS A 118 24.09 -0.17 19.74
CA HIS A 118 24.57 0.55 20.91
C HIS A 118 25.49 -0.31 21.78
N GLU A 119 25.13 -1.58 22.02
CA GLU A 119 25.99 -2.55 22.74
C GLU A 119 27.36 -2.75 22.08
N LYS A 120 27.44 -2.57 20.76
CA LYS A 120 28.69 -2.66 19.98
C LYS A 120 29.41 -1.32 19.86
N GLY A 121 28.90 -0.25 20.47
CA GLY A 121 29.46 1.09 20.38
C GLY A 121 29.31 1.73 18.99
N ILE A 122 28.40 1.23 18.16
CA ILE A 122 28.16 1.74 16.80
C ILE A 122 27.02 2.77 16.85
N LYS A 123 27.26 3.96 16.27
CA LYS A 123 26.24 5.01 16.25
C LYS A 123 25.08 4.63 15.33
N ALA A 124 23.89 5.08 15.68
CA ALA A 124 22.70 4.93 14.87
C ALA A 124 22.01 6.28 14.68
N SER A 125 21.44 6.53 13.50
CA SER A 125 20.70 7.75 13.19
C SER A 125 19.47 7.43 12.34
N ASN A 126 18.36 8.10 12.65
CA ASN A 126 17.07 7.75 12.10
C ASN A 126 16.21 8.99 11.82
N PHE A 127 15.45 8.94 10.72
CA PHE A 127 14.76 10.11 10.17
C PHE A 127 13.35 9.75 9.69
N TRP A 128 12.39 10.65 9.80
CA TRP A 128 11.11 10.51 9.12
C TRP A 128 11.25 10.86 7.65
N ASP A 129 10.91 9.93 6.76
CA ASP A 129 11.11 10.10 5.30
C ASP A 129 9.89 9.71 4.47
N GLN A 130 9.19 8.63 4.81
CA GLN A 130 8.05 8.16 4.03
C GLN A 130 6.80 9.04 4.11
N LEU A 131 6.81 10.05 4.99
CA LEU A 131 5.75 11.01 5.28
C LEU A 131 6.23 12.43 4.98
N LEU A 132 5.33 13.30 4.55
CA LEU A 132 5.52 14.75 4.47
C LEU A 132 5.54 15.37 5.86
N HIS A 133 4.75 14.83 6.81
CA HIS A 133 4.76 15.25 8.21
C HIS A 133 4.88 14.04 9.12
N ALA A 134 5.80 14.09 10.10
CA ALA A 134 5.90 13.03 11.08
C ALA A 134 4.58 12.92 11.88
N PRO A 135 4.23 11.72 12.40
CA PRO A 135 2.98 11.54 13.14
C PRO A 135 2.82 12.52 14.30
N GLU A 136 3.91 12.85 15.00
CA GLU A 136 3.87 13.70 16.18
C GLU A 136 3.72 15.20 15.86
N ASP A 137 3.96 15.61 14.62
CA ASP A 137 3.85 17.00 14.16
C ASP A 137 2.39 17.40 13.86
N ILE A 138 1.51 16.41 13.63
CA ILE A 138 0.11 16.62 13.26
C ILE A 138 -0.81 16.19 14.40
N ARG A 139 -1.06 17.12 15.32
CA ARG A 139 -1.96 16.95 16.48
C ARG A 139 -3.10 17.94 16.47
N SER A 140 -4.20 17.58 17.13
CA SER A 140 -5.32 18.49 17.35
C SER A 140 -4.92 19.67 18.25
N GLY A 141 -5.79 20.69 18.35
CA GLY A 141 -5.57 21.81 19.28
C GLY A 141 -5.48 21.40 20.75
N SER A 142 -5.93 20.18 21.11
CA SER A 142 -5.78 19.60 22.45
C SER A 142 -4.58 18.64 22.58
N GLY A 143 -3.70 18.57 21.58
CA GLY A 143 -2.51 17.71 21.57
C GLY A 143 -2.78 16.23 21.24
N ASN A 144 -4.04 15.87 20.96
CA ASN A 144 -4.44 14.49 20.70
C ASN A 144 -4.24 14.11 19.22
N PRO A 145 -3.98 12.82 18.92
CA PRO A 145 -4.04 12.29 17.55
C PRO A 145 -5.42 12.53 16.91
N TYR A 146 -5.44 12.70 15.59
CA TYR A 146 -6.70 12.77 14.85
C TYR A 146 -7.30 11.38 14.62
N THR A 147 -8.62 11.28 14.82
CA THR A 147 -9.41 10.08 14.51
C THR A 147 -10.44 10.31 13.40
N VAL A 148 -10.48 11.52 12.82
CA VAL A 148 -11.39 11.95 11.75
C VAL A 148 -10.57 12.63 10.66
N TYR A 149 -10.81 12.29 9.39
CA TYR A 149 -9.98 12.73 8.28
C TYR A 149 -10.09 14.23 7.98
N THR A 150 -11.31 14.78 7.94
CA THR A 150 -11.50 16.19 7.57
C THR A 150 -10.71 17.19 8.42
N PRO A 151 -10.71 17.12 9.77
CA PRO A 151 -9.88 18.02 10.58
C PRO A 151 -8.38 17.66 10.50
N PHE A 152 -8.01 16.41 10.25
CA PHE A 152 -6.63 16.02 9.95
C PHE A 152 -6.15 16.73 8.68
N TRP A 153 -6.88 16.59 7.57
CA TRP A 153 -6.57 17.24 6.29
C TRP A 153 -6.39 18.74 6.44
N ARG A 154 -7.31 19.43 7.12
CA ARG A 154 -7.21 20.89 7.31
C ARG A 154 -5.94 21.34 8.02
N ASN A 155 -5.47 20.58 9.02
CA ASN A 155 -4.22 20.86 9.72
C ASN A 155 -3.03 20.45 8.84
N TRP A 156 -3.04 19.22 8.33
CA TRP A 156 -1.98 18.66 7.49
C TRP A 156 -1.69 19.50 6.24
N SER A 157 -2.74 20.01 5.58
CA SER A 157 -2.63 20.82 4.36
C SER A 157 -2.06 22.20 4.64
N SER A 158 -2.32 22.79 5.81
CA SER A 158 -1.84 24.13 6.19
C SER A 158 -0.38 24.15 6.63
N ARG A 159 0.21 23.00 6.96
CA ARG A 159 1.62 22.91 7.32
C ARG A 159 2.54 23.06 6.10
N PRO A 160 3.65 23.81 6.24
CA PRO A 160 4.64 23.94 5.17
C PRO A 160 5.20 22.57 4.81
N LYS A 161 5.35 22.29 3.52
CA LYS A 161 5.92 21.02 3.04
C LYS A 161 7.41 21.22 2.82
N ALA A 162 8.21 20.24 3.23
CA ALA A 162 9.65 20.26 3.00
C ALA A 162 9.95 20.05 1.52
N GLU A 163 11.03 20.68 1.05
CA GLU A 163 11.58 20.44 -0.29
C GLU A 163 12.19 19.03 -0.38
N PRO A 164 12.27 18.45 -1.60
CA PRO A 164 12.93 17.17 -1.81
C PRO A 164 14.38 17.19 -1.32
N ALA A 165 14.80 16.12 -0.65
CA ALA A 165 16.19 15.98 -0.20
C ALA A 165 17.15 15.75 -1.37
N GLU A 166 18.41 16.14 -1.20
CA GLU A 166 19.45 15.94 -2.21
C GLU A 166 19.65 14.45 -2.54
N ARG A 167 19.93 14.17 -3.82
CA ARG A 167 20.25 12.81 -4.27
C ARG A 167 21.63 12.36 -3.82
N LEU A 168 21.81 11.06 -3.63
CA LEU A 168 23.15 10.50 -3.45
C LEU A 168 23.98 10.68 -4.73
N GLN A 169 25.17 11.25 -4.58
CA GLN A 169 26.14 11.44 -5.67
C GLN A 169 27.57 11.51 -5.12
N GLY A 170 28.54 11.16 -5.98
CA GLY A 170 29.97 11.22 -5.64
C GLY A 170 30.30 10.46 -4.35
N ALA A 171 29.75 9.27 -4.20
CA ALA A 171 30.02 8.37 -3.09
C ALA A 171 31.31 7.56 -3.35
N VAL A 172 31.85 6.97 -2.29
CA VAL A 172 33.06 6.15 -2.32
C VAL A 172 32.71 4.72 -1.93
N GLY A 173 33.02 3.76 -2.80
CA GLY A 173 32.78 2.32 -2.61
C GLY A 173 33.60 1.66 -1.51
N LEU A 174 33.29 0.38 -1.25
CA LEU A 174 34.08 -0.47 -0.37
C LEU A 174 35.46 -0.79 -0.96
N THR A 175 36.46 -0.94 -0.09
CA THR A 175 37.76 -1.52 -0.48
C THR A 175 37.63 -3.04 -0.73
N PRO A 176 38.57 -3.68 -1.44
CA PRO A 176 38.54 -5.13 -1.63
C PRO A 176 38.44 -5.92 -0.32
N GLU A 177 39.14 -5.49 0.73
CA GLU A 177 39.12 -6.14 2.06
C GLU A 177 37.74 -6.01 2.71
N GLU A 178 37.11 -4.84 2.62
CA GLU A 178 35.76 -4.61 3.13
C GLU A 178 34.71 -5.44 2.37
N LYS A 179 34.87 -5.63 1.04
CA LYS A 179 34.01 -6.51 0.26
C LYS A 179 34.10 -7.96 0.72
N VAL A 180 35.32 -8.45 0.96
CA VAL A 180 35.53 -9.80 1.51
C VAL A 180 34.91 -9.93 2.90
N ALA A 181 35.10 -8.93 3.78
CA ALA A 181 34.51 -8.92 5.11
C ALA A 181 32.97 -8.95 5.06
N ALA A 182 32.34 -8.18 4.17
CA ALA A 182 30.89 -8.19 3.97
C ALA A 182 30.39 -9.57 3.52
N GLN A 183 31.09 -10.21 2.57
CA GLN A 183 30.73 -11.56 2.10
C GLN A 183 30.87 -12.62 3.21
N GLN A 184 31.93 -12.54 4.02
CA GLN A 184 32.15 -13.46 5.14
C GLN A 184 31.03 -13.42 6.19
N VAL A 185 30.35 -12.29 6.33
CA VAL A 185 29.23 -12.12 7.27
C VAL A 185 27.84 -12.18 6.61
N GLY A 186 27.78 -12.70 5.37
CA GLY A 186 26.52 -13.07 4.73
C GLY A 186 25.97 -12.09 3.70
N ALA A 187 26.79 -11.17 3.18
CA ALA A 187 26.42 -10.43 1.97
C ALA A 187 26.32 -11.38 0.77
N ILE A 188 25.20 -11.34 0.06
CA ILE A 188 24.88 -12.20 -1.09
C ILE A 188 24.60 -11.37 -2.34
N ALA A 189 24.61 -12.02 -3.50
CA ALA A 189 24.04 -11.43 -4.71
C ALA A 189 22.51 -11.28 -4.55
N LEU A 190 21.92 -10.29 -5.23
CA LEU A 190 20.47 -10.10 -5.22
C LEU A 190 19.78 -11.32 -5.85
N PRO A 191 18.97 -12.09 -5.11
CA PRO A 191 18.21 -13.19 -5.68
C PRO A 191 17.10 -12.69 -6.59
N THR A 192 16.62 -13.56 -7.49
CA THR A 192 15.35 -13.32 -8.18
C THR A 192 14.17 -13.59 -7.24
N ALA A 193 12.98 -13.09 -7.58
CA ALA A 193 11.76 -13.43 -6.84
C ALA A 193 11.50 -14.94 -6.83
N LYS A 194 11.83 -15.63 -7.93
CA LYS A 194 11.70 -17.09 -8.07
C LYS A 194 12.63 -17.84 -7.12
N ASP A 195 13.87 -17.35 -6.93
CA ASP A 195 14.82 -17.93 -5.95
C ASP A 195 14.31 -17.79 -4.50
N LEU A 196 13.41 -16.84 -4.25
CA LEU A 196 12.72 -16.65 -2.98
C LEU A 196 11.40 -17.44 -2.87
N GLY A 197 11.02 -18.21 -3.89
CA GLY A 197 9.79 -19.00 -3.91
C GLY A 197 8.56 -18.24 -4.41
N PHE A 198 8.72 -17.04 -4.98
CA PHE A 198 7.62 -16.22 -5.49
C PHE A 198 7.60 -16.23 -7.02
N VAL A 199 6.44 -16.58 -7.58
CA VAL A 199 6.22 -16.60 -9.03
C VAL A 199 5.08 -15.66 -9.37
N TRP A 200 5.36 -14.70 -10.26
CA TRP A 200 4.39 -13.79 -10.84
C TRP A 200 4.70 -13.67 -12.33
N GLU A 201 3.77 -14.14 -13.16
CA GLU A 201 3.97 -14.24 -14.61
C GLU A 201 3.31 -13.10 -15.38
N ASN A 202 2.35 -12.42 -14.76
CA ASN A 202 1.62 -11.33 -15.39
C ASN A 202 2.42 -10.03 -15.36
N GLU A 203 2.09 -9.09 -16.24
CA GLU A 203 2.68 -7.76 -16.22
C GLU A 203 2.23 -6.99 -14.96
N LEU A 204 3.16 -6.25 -14.37
CA LEU A 204 2.84 -5.33 -13.28
C LEU A 204 2.34 -4.01 -13.85
N VAL A 205 1.28 -3.46 -13.25
CA VAL A 205 0.66 -2.18 -13.66
C VAL A 205 1.68 -1.03 -13.70
N LEU A 206 2.67 -1.08 -12.82
CA LEU A 206 3.81 -0.17 -12.81
C LEU A 206 5.11 -0.98 -12.86
N THR A 207 5.97 -0.66 -13.82
CA THR A 207 7.33 -1.20 -13.88
C THR A 207 8.08 -0.88 -12.59
N PRO A 208 8.76 -1.85 -11.97
CA PRO A 208 9.50 -1.59 -10.73
C PRO A 208 10.72 -0.70 -10.97
N GLY A 209 10.95 0.26 -10.07
CA GLY A 209 12.09 1.16 -10.20
C GLY A 209 11.80 2.60 -9.81
N GLU A 210 12.84 3.37 -9.55
CA GLU A 210 12.77 4.82 -9.30
C GLU A 210 12.50 5.57 -10.61
N THR A 211 13.20 5.23 -11.70
CA THR A 211 13.01 5.81 -13.03
C THR A 211 11.59 5.63 -13.54
N ALA A 212 11.09 4.39 -13.56
CA ALA A 212 9.72 4.12 -14.03
C ALA A 212 8.65 4.81 -13.18
N ALA A 213 8.88 4.98 -11.87
CA ALA A 213 7.97 5.70 -10.99
C ALA A 213 7.98 7.21 -11.26
N GLN A 214 9.13 7.80 -11.59
CA GLN A 214 9.25 9.20 -12.00
C GLN A 214 8.54 9.44 -13.35
N GLU A 215 8.79 8.60 -14.36
CA GLU A 215 8.12 8.68 -15.66
C GLU A 215 6.59 8.57 -15.52
N ARG A 216 6.12 7.68 -14.62
CA ARG A 216 4.69 7.56 -14.32
C ARG A 216 4.13 8.81 -13.65
N LEU A 217 4.86 9.41 -12.72
CA LEU A 217 4.45 10.67 -12.08
C LEU A 217 4.37 11.80 -13.09
N GLU A 218 5.38 11.97 -13.94
CA GLU A 218 5.42 12.99 -15.00
C GLU A 218 4.23 12.82 -15.94
N GLY A 219 4.04 11.61 -16.50
CA GLY A 219 2.93 11.34 -17.40
C GLY A 219 1.54 11.48 -16.74
N PHE A 220 1.44 11.28 -15.43
CA PHE A 220 0.21 11.54 -14.67
C PHE A 220 -0.03 13.04 -14.48
N CYS A 221 1.00 13.79 -14.07
CA CYS A 221 0.96 15.24 -13.91
C CYS A 221 0.59 15.96 -15.22
N ASP A 222 1.12 15.49 -16.35
CA ASP A 222 0.89 16.09 -17.67
C ASP A 222 -0.50 15.82 -18.25
N ARG A 223 -1.11 14.66 -17.94
CA ARG A 223 -2.30 14.17 -18.66
C ARG A 223 -3.56 14.04 -17.81
N ALA A 224 -3.46 13.42 -16.65
CA ALA A 224 -4.63 12.95 -15.89
C ALA A 224 -4.89 13.76 -14.62
N LEU A 225 -3.86 14.36 -14.01
CA LEU A 225 -3.98 15.06 -12.73
C LEU A 225 -5.01 16.21 -12.75
N SER A 226 -5.04 17.00 -13.83
CA SER A 226 -6.01 18.10 -13.98
C SER A 226 -7.46 17.64 -14.00
N ASN A 227 -7.73 16.43 -14.52
CA ASN A 227 -9.09 15.86 -14.61
C ASN A 227 -9.37 14.85 -13.48
N TYR A 228 -8.47 14.73 -12.51
CA TYR A 228 -8.51 13.68 -11.50
C TYR A 228 -9.80 13.67 -10.68
N ALA A 229 -10.31 14.86 -10.33
CA ALA A 229 -11.54 14.98 -9.53
C ALA A 229 -12.75 14.31 -10.21
N GLU A 230 -12.84 14.44 -11.53
CA GLU A 230 -13.92 13.88 -12.34
C GLU A 230 -13.67 12.40 -12.66
N GLN A 231 -12.45 12.04 -13.06
CA GLN A 231 -12.16 10.72 -13.64
C GLN A 231 -11.90 9.62 -12.61
N ARG A 232 -11.37 9.94 -11.41
CA ARG A 232 -10.92 8.95 -10.40
C ARG A 232 -11.97 7.96 -9.91
N ASN A 233 -13.24 8.19 -10.21
CA ASN A 233 -14.34 7.34 -9.76
C ASN A 233 -14.67 6.21 -10.76
N PHE A 234 -14.23 6.32 -12.01
CA PHE A 234 -14.59 5.41 -13.10
C PHE A 234 -13.45 4.40 -13.32
N PRO A 235 -13.63 3.11 -13.00
CA PRO A 235 -12.56 2.11 -13.09
C PRO A 235 -12.20 1.71 -14.53
N ALA A 236 -13.03 2.04 -15.51
CA ALA A 236 -12.72 1.87 -16.94
C ALA A 236 -11.73 2.93 -17.46
N GLU A 237 -11.66 4.08 -16.79
CA GLU A 237 -10.81 5.20 -17.18
C GLU A 237 -9.42 5.07 -16.57
N ASP A 238 -8.39 5.42 -17.33
CA ASP A 238 -7.02 5.58 -16.80
C ASP A 238 -6.86 6.93 -16.07
N GLY A 239 -7.74 7.16 -15.10
CA GLY A 239 -7.89 8.43 -14.38
C GLY A 239 -7.07 8.53 -13.10
N THR A 240 -6.21 7.56 -12.79
CA THR A 240 -5.43 7.54 -11.53
C THR A 240 -3.94 7.38 -11.79
N SER A 241 -3.10 7.78 -10.83
CA SER A 241 -1.65 7.76 -11.02
C SER A 241 -1.04 6.36 -11.09
N GLN A 242 -1.71 5.35 -10.52
CA GLN A 242 -1.18 4.00 -10.35
C GLN A 242 0.20 3.97 -9.64
N LEU A 243 0.49 4.98 -8.82
CA LEU A 243 1.76 5.13 -8.08
C LEU A 243 1.77 4.46 -6.70
N SER A 244 0.72 3.72 -6.33
CA SER A 244 0.55 3.18 -4.97
C SER A 244 1.68 2.24 -4.56
N ALA A 245 2.12 1.32 -5.43
CA ALA A 245 3.27 0.46 -5.17
C ALA A 245 4.57 1.28 -5.04
N ALA A 246 4.74 2.31 -5.86
CA ALA A 246 5.91 3.17 -5.80
C ALA A 246 6.04 3.92 -4.47
N LEU A 247 4.92 4.47 -3.98
CA LEU A 247 4.82 5.15 -2.68
C LEU A 247 4.92 4.18 -1.49
N LYS A 248 4.50 2.93 -1.66
CA LYS A 248 4.59 1.89 -0.62
C LYS A 248 6.05 1.48 -0.39
N PHE A 249 6.80 1.24 -1.47
CA PHE A 249 8.21 0.86 -1.42
C PHE A 249 9.17 2.04 -1.44
N GLY A 250 8.64 3.27 -1.50
CA GLY A 250 9.41 4.50 -1.50
C GLY A 250 10.47 4.53 -2.59
N VAL A 251 10.18 3.95 -3.76
CA VAL A 251 10.99 4.17 -4.98
C VAL A 251 10.75 5.58 -5.54
N LEU A 252 9.70 6.25 -5.05
CA LEU A 252 9.38 7.63 -5.36
C LEU A 252 9.21 8.42 -4.06
N GLY A 253 9.95 9.53 -3.93
CA GLY A 253 9.92 10.37 -2.75
C GLY A 253 8.63 11.18 -2.63
N VAL A 254 8.03 11.20 -1.44
CA VAL A 254 6.73 11.86 -1.23
C VAL A 254 6.83 13.39 -1.35
N ARG A 255 7.99 13.98 -1.04
CA ARG A 255 8.22 15.43 -1.23
C ARG A 255 8.41 15.74 -2.70
N HIS A 256 9.12 14.90 -3.44
CA HIS A 256 9.22 15.02 -4.89
C HIS A 256 7.83 14.97 -5.57
N VAL A 257 6.98 14.03 -5.15
CA VAL A 257 5.59 13.96 -5.59
C VAL A 257 4.82 15.24 -5.27
N TRP A 258 4.93 15.74 -4.04
CA TRP A 258 4.26 16.97 -3.65
C TRP A 258 4.73 18.17 -4.51
N ALA A 259 6.04 18.31 -4.71
CA ALA A 259 6.64 19.36 -5.54
C ALA A 259 6.15 19.30 -7.00
N ALA A 260 6.10 18.11 -7.61
CA ALA A 260 5.56 17.93 -8.96
C ALA A 260 4.10 18.42 -9.06
N THR A 261 3.26 18.10 -8.07
CA THR A 261 1.89 18.62 -8.05
C THR A 261 1.78 20.12 -7.76
N THR A 262 2.78 20.71 -7.08
CA THR A 262 2.82 22.16 -6.86
C THR A 262 3.05 22.87 -8.18
N ALA A 263 3.98 22.38 -9.00
CA ALA A 263 4.24 22.93 -10.33
C ALA A 263 2.97 22.88 -11.20
N VAL A 264 2.22 21.78 -11.19
CA VAL A 264 0.93 21.68 -11.92
C VAL A 264 -0.11 22.65 -11.37
N MET A 265 -0.23 22.78 -10.03
CA MET A 265 -1.15 23.72 -9.40
C MET A 265 -0.87 25.18 -9.79
N GLU A 266 0.40 25.57 -9.83
CA GLU A 266 0.84 26.92 -10.20
C GLU A 266 0.58 27.23 -11.69
N GLN A 267 0.64 26.21 -12.53
CA GLN A 267 0.39 26.32 -13.97
C GLN A 267 -1.10 26.16 -14.35
N ALA A 268 -1.96 25.74 -13.41
CA ALA A 268 -3.36 25.47 -13.66
C ALA A 268 -4.13 26.73 -14.11
N ARG A 269 -4.82 26.62 -15.25
CA ARG A 269 -5.55 27.72 -15.90
C ARG A 269 -7.06 27.70 -15.69
N SER A 270 -7.60 26.68 -15.02
CA SER A 270 -9.02 26.59 -14.69
C SER A 270 -9.21 26.10 -13.26
N ASP A 271 -10.39 26.32 -12.70
CA ASP A 271 -10.70 25.88 -11.34
C ASP A 271 -10.90 24.37 -11.26
N GLU A 272 -11.35 23.74 -12.34
CA GLU A 272 -11.46 22.29 -12.48
C GLU A 272 -10.08 21.63 -12.40
N ALA A 273 -9.08 22.20 -13.09
CA ALA A 273 -7.70 21.71 -13.02
C ALA A 273 -7.13 21.83 -11.59
N ARG A 274 -7.39 22.96 -10.91
CA ARG A 274 -6.99 23.14 -9.50
C ARG A 274 -7.68 22.16 -8.57
N ASP A 275 -8.97 21.90 -8.80
CA ASP A 275 -9.73 20.91 -8.03
C ASP A 275 -9.23 19.48 -8.25
N GLY A 276 -8.83 19.14 -9.49
CA GLY A 276 -8.15 17.89 -9.82
C GLY A 276 -6.89 17.69 -8.97
N VAL A 277 -5.99 18.69 -8.98
CA VAL A 277 -4.75 18.65 -8.18
C VAL A 277 -5.05 18.58 -6.68
N GLN A 278 -5.98 19.40 -6.18
CA GLN A 278 -6.34 19.42 -4.76
C GLN A 278 -6.98 18.10 -4.31
N THR A 279 -7.84 17.51 -5.14
CA THR A 279 -8.47 16.22 -4.86
C THR A 279 -7.43 15.11 -4.82
N TRP A 280 -6.44 15.11 -5.72
CA TRP A 280 -5.37 14.14 -5.67
C TRP A 280 -4.47 14.30 -4.43
N ARG A 281 -4.15 15.53 -4.03
CA ARG A 281 -3.41 15.83 -2.80
C ARG A 281 -4.13 15.34 -1.55
N GLN A 282 -5.45 15.33 -1.54
CA GLN A 282 -6.23 14.71 -0.46
C GLN A 282 -6.01 13.20 -0.38
N GLU A 283 -5.79 12.51 -1.50
CA GLU A 283 -5.50 11.08 -1.49
C GLU A 283 -4.09 10.78 -0.89
N LEU A 284 -3.11 11.68 -1.09
CA LEU A 284 -1.84 11.62 -0.35
C LEU A 284 -2.05 11.83 1.15
N ALA A 285 -2.90 12.78 1.53
CA ALA A 285 -3.24 12.98 2.93
C ALA A 285 -4.02 11.81 3.53
N TRP A 286 -4.83 11.08 2.75
CA TRP A 286 -5.46 9.83 3.21
C TRP A 286 -4.42 8.76 3.52
N ARG A 287 -3.38 8.61 2.68
CA ARG A 287 -2.24 7.73 2.98
C ARG A 287 -1.60 8.10 4.31
N GLU A 288 -1.31 9.38 4.54
CA GLU A 288 -0.70 9.81 5.80
C GLU A 288 -1.65 9.70 6.99
N PHE A 289 -2.94 9.95 6.81
CA PHE A 289 -3.94 9.77 7.86
C PHE A 289 -3.94 8.33 8.36
N TYR A 290 -3.95 7.33 7.45
CA TYR A 290 -3.89 5.93 7.85
C TYR A 290 -2.56 5.55 8.48
N GLN A 291 -1.43 6.06 7.98
CA GLN A 291 -0.11 5.84 8.58
C GLN A 291 0.00 6.45 10.00
N HIS A 292 -0.50 7.66 10.20
CA HIS A 292 -0.56 8.35 11.50
C HIS A 292 -1.46 7.59 12.47
N VAL A 293 -2.64 7.19 12.01
CA VAL A 293 -3.60 6.40 12.78
C VAL A 293 -2.96 5.08 13.25
N LEU A 294 -2.28 4.34 12.37
CA LEU A 294 -1.62 3.09 12.77
C LEU A 294 -0.43 3.34 13.72
N TYR A 295 0.30 4.45 13.55
CA TYR A 295 1.38 4.83 14.46
C TYR A 295 0.89 5.06 15.89
N PHE A 296 -0.25 5.76 16.05
CA PHE A 296 -0.82 6.10 17.36
C PHE A 296 -1.67 4.98 17.97
N PHE A 297 -2.30 4.15 17.13
CA PHE A 297 -3.21 3.07 17.53
C PHE A 297 -2.77 1.74 16.90
N PRO A 298 -1.61 1.19 17.29
CA PRO A 298 -1.05 -0.03 16.69
C PRO A 298 -1.96 -1.26 16.83
N GLU A 299 -2.88 -1.26 17.78
CA GLU A 299 -3.90 -2.30 17.97
C GLU A 299 -4.86 -2.45 16.78
N LEU A 300 -4.94 -1.45 15.89
CA LEU A 300 -5.72 -1.54 14.65
C LEU A 300 -5.26 -2.69 13.74
N ALA A 301 -3.99 -3.05 13.81
CA ALA A 301 -3.44 -4.19 13.07
C ALA A 301 -4.01 -5.54 13.54
N ASN A 302 -4.60 -5.62 14.74
CA ASN A 302 -5.08 -6.87 15.31
C ASN A 302 -6.56 -7.15 15.02
N GLY A 303 -7.33 -6.14 14.58
CA GLY A 303 -8.74 -6.32 14.29
C GLY A 303 -9.61 -5.10 14.58
N PRO A 304 -10.92 -5.30 14.83
CA PRO A 304 -11.90 -4.22 14.97
C PRO A 304 -11.56 -3.29 16.13
N TYR A 305 -11.43 -2.00 15.85
CA TYR A 305 -11.21 -1.01 16.90
C TYR A 305 -12.47 -0.75 17.74
N ARG A 306 -13.62 -0.66 17.06
CA ARG A 306 -14.91 -0.31 17.67
C ARG A 306 -15.62 -1.52 18.26
N GLN A 307 -16.14 -1.33 19.48
CA GLN A 307 -16.80 -2.37 20.27
C GLN A 307 -17.88 -3.17 19.52
N PRO A 308 -18.81 -2.56 18.74
CA PRO A 308 -19.86 -3.34 18.09
C PRO A 308 -19.35 -4.34 17.05
N LEU A 309 -18.11 -4.21 16.56
CA LEU A 309 -17.56 -5.12 15.56
C LEU A 309 -16.58 -6.15 16.14
N LYS A 310 -16.22 -6.05 17.42
CA LYS A 310 -15.26 -6.97 18.05
C LYS A 310 -15.80 -8.40 18.13
N ASP A 311 -17.04 -8.54 18.56
CA ASP A 311 -17.72 -9.84 18.70
C ASP A 311 -18.91 -9.96 17.73
N PHE A 312 -18.80 -9.38 16.53
CA PHE A 312 -19.88 -9.41 15.55
C PHE A 312 -20.11 -10.84 15.04
N PRO A 313 -21.38 -11.30 14.92
CA PRO A 313 -21.70 -12.67 14.51
C PRO A 313 -21.54 -12.84 12.99
N TRP A 314 -20.30 -12.92 12.52
CA TRP A 314 -19.97 -13.21 11.12
C TRP A 314 -20.46 -14.60 10.71
N GLN A 315 -21.03 -14.73 9.51
CA GLN A 315 -21.45 -16.02 8.97
C GLN A 315 -20.26 -16.89 8.54
N ASN A 316 -19.19 -16.26 8.03
CA ASN A 316 -17.93 -16.91 7.63
C ASN A 316 -18.15 -18.20 6.81
N ASN A 317 -18.98 -18.12 5.77
CA ASN A 317 -19.19 -19.24 4.86
C ASN A 317 -17.97 -19.38 3.90
N ASP A 318 -17.26 -20.50 3.99
CA ASP A 318 -16.03 -20.74 3.22
C ASP A 318 -16.28 -20.80 1.70
N ASP A 319 -17.42 -21.36 1.26
CA ASP A 319 -17.77 -21.43 -0.16
C ASP A 319 -18.00 -20.02 -0.74
N HIS A 320 -18.63 -19.13 0.03
CA HIS A 320 -18.82 -17.73 -0.35
C HIS A 320 -17.50 -16.97 -0.38
N LEU A 321 -16.60 -17.21 0.60
CA LEU A 321 -15.26 -16.62 0.60
C LEU A 321 -14.49 -17.04 -0.64
N GLN A 322 -14.50 -18.34 -0.97
CA GLN A 322 -13.80 -18.87 -2.13
C GLN A 322 -14.38 -18.30 -3.44
N ALA A 323 -15.70 -18.25 -3.59
CA ALA A 323 -16.34 -17.65 -4.75
C ALA A 323 -15.98 -16.16 -4.90
N TRP A 324 -15.86 -15.43 -3.79
CA TRP A 324 -15.39 -14.05 -3.79
C TRP A 324 -13.92 -13.95 -4.20
N CYS A 325 -13.03 -14.77 -3.64
CA CYS A 325 -11.60 -14.78 -3.98
C CYS A 325 -11.34 -15.08 -5.46
N GLU A 326 -12.19 -15.90 -6.09
CA GLU A 326 -12.06 -16.32 -7.48
C GLU A 326 -12.77 -15.40 -8.49
N GLY A 327 -13.56 -14.42 -8.02
CA GLY A 327 -14.40 -13.60 -8.90
C GLY A 327 -15.48 -14.44 -9.60
N ARG A 328 -16.19 -15.26 -8.82
CA ARG A 328 -17.30 -16.14 -9.24
C ARG A 328 -18.55 -15.96 -8.37
N THR A 329 -18.79 -14.75 -7.88
CA THR A 329 -19.92 -14.41 -7.01
C THR A 329 -21.25 -14.29 -7.76
N GLY A 330 -21.21 -14.15 -9.09
CA GLY A 330 -22.39 -13.88 -9.92
C GLY A 330 -22.82 -12.41 -9.90
N TYR A 331 -22.00 -11.52 -9.32
CA TYR A 331 -22.15 -10.07 -9.37
C TYR A 331 -21.07 -9.46 -10.30
N PRO A 332 -21.41 -9.05 -11.54
CA PRO A 332 -20.40 -8.75 -12.56
C PRO A 332 -19.35 -7.71 -12.16
N ILE A 333 -19.75 -6.63 -11.47
CA ILE A 333 -18.80 -5.61 -11.00
C ILE A 333 -17.86 -6.10 -9.89
N VAL A 334 -18.33 -7.03 -9.04
CA VAL A 334 -17.51 -7.65 -7.99
C VAL A 334 -16.51 -8.62 -8.61
N ASP A 335 -17.00 -9.45 -9.53
CA ASP A 335 -16.19 -10.47 -10.19
C ASP A 335 -15.11 -9.85 -11.08
N ALA A 336 -15.48 -8.83 -11.87
CA ALA A 336 -14.53 -8.04 -12.68
C ALA A 336 -13.41 -7.43 -11.81
N ALA A 337 -13.77 -6.88 -10.66
CA ALA A 337 -12.83 -6.28 -9.73
C ALA A 337 -11.85 -7.29 -9.13
N ILE A 338 -12.34 -8.44 -8.68
CA ILE A 338 -11.48 -9.49 -8.15
C ILE A 338 -10.55 -10.05 -9.23
N ARG A 339 -11.04 -10.24 -10.45
CA ARG A 339 -10.20 -10.69 -11.57
C ARG A 339 -9.11 -9.68 -11.93
N GLN A 340 -9.42 -8.38 -11.94
CA GLN A 340 -8.40 -7.32 -12.07
C GLN A 340 -7.28 -7.50 -11.05
N MET A 341 -7.62 -7.70 -9.78
CA MET A 341 -6.62 -7.88 -8.72
C MET A 341 -5.82 -9.17 -8.87
N ASN A 342 -6.48 -10.28 -9.19
CA ASN A 342 -5.83 -11.57 -9.34
C ASN A 342 -4.87 -11.60 -10.54
N GLU A 343 -5.22 -10.90 -11.63
CA GLU A 343 -4.42 -10.86 -12.86
C GLU A 343 -3.32 -9.82 -12.80
N THR A 344 -3.58 -8.63 -12.24
CA THR A 344 -2.62 -7.50 -12.30
C THR A 344 -1.89 -7.22 -10.99
N GLY A 345 -2.34 -7.81 -9.88
CA GLY A 345 -1.85 -7.48 -8.54
C GLY A 345 -2.27 -6.09 -8.09
N TRP A 346 -3.22 -5.44 -8.76
CA TRP A 346 -3.75 -4.12 -8.42
C TRP A 346 -5.26 -4.07 -8.65
N MET A 347 -5.95 -3.16 -7.97
CA MET A 347 -7.38 -2.94 -8.18
C MET A 347 -7.68 -1.45 -8.05
N HIS A 348 -8.56 -0.93 -8.91
CA HIS A 348 -9.02 0.45 -8.82
C HIS A 348 -9.71 0.71 -7.47
N ASN A 349 -9.49 1.88 -6.85
CA ASN A 349 -9.97 2.15 -5.49
C ASN A 349 -11.50 2.04 -5.34
N ARG A 350 -12.26 2.51 -6.34
CA ARG A 350 -13.73 2.33 -6.35
C ARG A 350 -14.11 0.85 -6.26
N CYS A 351 -13.41 0.01 -6.99
CA CYS A 351 -13.62 -1.43 -7.01
C CYS A 351 -13.22 -2.08 -5.67
N ARG A 352 -12.11 -1.64 -5.06
CA ARG A 352 -11.72 -2.07 -3.69
C ARG A 352 -12.84 -1.84 -2.70
N MET A 353 -13.45 -0.65 -2.73
CA MET A 353 -14.58 -0.32 -1.85
C MET A 353 -15.80 -1.20 -2.13
N ILE A 354 -16.10 -1.49 -3.41
CA ILE A 354 -17.24 -2.33 -3.80
C ILE A 354 -17.05 -3.76 -3.29
N VAL A 355 -15.91 -4.39 -3.58
CA VAL A 355 -15.67 -5.79 -3.21
C VAL A 355 -15.52 -5.97 -1.71
N ALA A 356 -14.93 -4.99 -1.00
CA ALA A 356 -14.83 -5.01 0.45
C ALA A 356 -16.19 -4.83 1.12
N ASN A 357 -17.04 -3.92 0.60
CA ASN A 357 -18.40 -3.78 1.12
C ASN A 357 -19.21 -5.05 0.86
N PHE A 358 -19.09 -5.66 -0.33
CA PHE A 358 -19.77 -6.90 -0.66
C PHE A 358 -19.36 -8.05 0.27
N LEU A 359 -18.07 -8.27 0.48
CA LEU A 359 -17.59 -9.33 1.40
C LEU A 359 -18.17 -9.15 2.82
N VAL A 360 -18.15 -7.92 3.33
CA VAL A 360 -18.56 -7.64 4.71
C VAL A 360 -20.08 -7.57 4.88
N LYS A 361 -20.80 -7.03 3.90
CA LYS A 361 -22.23 -6.66 4.05
C LYS A 361 -23.16 -7.63 3.33
N ASP A 362 -22.74 -8.20 2.21
CA ASP A 362 -23.53 -9.14 1.42
C ASP A 362 -23.18 -10.59 1.79
N LEU A 363 -21.90 -10.90 1.99
CA LEU A 363 -21.47 -12.24 2.38
C LEU A 363 -21.40 -12.43 3.90
N ILE A 364 -21.42 -11.33 4.67
CA ILE A 364 -21.33 -11.31 6.14
C ILE A 364 -20.10 -12.11 6.62
N ILE A 365 -18.97 -11.93 5.92
CA ILE A 365 -17.69 -12.54 6.25
C ILE A 365 -16.84 -11.53 7.01
N ASN A 366 -16.05 -12.01 7.97
CA ASN A 366 -15.10 -11.18 8.69
C ASN A 366 -14.15 -10.49 7.70
N TRP A 367 -14.09 -9.16 7.79
CA TRP A 367 -13.27 -8.32 6.92
C TRP A 367 -11.78 -8.66 6.95
N GLN A 368 -11.28 -9.29 8.03
CA GLN A 368 -9.89 -9.72 8.16
C GLN A 368 -9.51 -10.80 7.13
N GLU A 369 -10.46 -11.63 6.68
CA GLU A 369 -10.22 -12.59 5.60
C GLU A 369 -9.97 -11.87 4.27
N GLY A 370 -10.76 -10.83 3.99
CA GLY A 370 -10.56 -9.96 2.83
C GLY A 370 -9.28 -9.13 2.92
N GLU A 371 -8.96 -8.60 4.09
CA GLU A 371 -7.71 -7.89 4.37
C GLU A 371 -6.50 -8.75 4.04
N LYS A 372 -6.50 -9.99 4.54
CA LYS A 372 -5.47 -10.99 4.27
C LYS A 372 -5.40 -11.32 2.79
N TYR A 373 -6.52 -11.57 2.11
CA TYR A 373 -6.53 -11.88 0.69
C TYR A 373 -5.98 -10.72 -0.16
N PHE A 374 -6.34 -9.48 0.18
CA PHE A 374 -5.75 -8.28 -0.44
C PHE A 374 -4.23 -8.26 -0.25
N MET A 375 -3.72 -8.55 0.95
CA MET A 375 -2.28 -8.66 1.19
C MET A 375 -1.63 -9.82 0.43
N GLN A 376 -2.34 -10.89 0.09
CA GLN A 376 -1.84 -12.01 -0.71
C GLN A 376 -1.82 -11.74 -2.22
N LYS A 377 -2.51 -10.70 -2.71
CA LYS A 377 -2.59 -10.38 -4.15
C LYS A 377 -1.95 -9.04 -4.52
N LEU A 378 -2.12 -8.03 -3.68
CA LEU A 378 -1.77 -6.66 -4.03
C LEU A 378 -0.26 -6.41 -3.99
N PHE A 379 0.30 -5.95 -5.10
CA PHE A 379 1.67 -5.46 -5.16
C PHE A 379 1.89 -4.15 -4.38
N ASP A 380 0.81 -3.39 -4.15
CA ASP A 380 0.78 -2.19 -3.32
C ASP A 380 0.27 -2.43 -1.89
N GLY A 381 0.19 -3.71 -1.47
CA GLY A 381 -0.22 -4.10 -0.12
C GLY A 381 0.62 -3.40 0.95
N ASP A 382 -0.02 -2.50 1.70
CA ASP A 382 0.51 -1.72 2.81
C ASP A 382 -0.42 -1.89 4.00
N LEU A 383 0.13 -2.23 5.18
CA LEU A 383 -0.69 -2.55 6.35
C LEU A 383 -1.61 -1.37 6.72
N SER A 384 -1.09 -0.15 6.75
CA SER A 384 -1.86 1.02 7.19
C SER A 384 -3.02 1.34 6.24
N ALA A 385 -2.76 1.40 4.95
CA ALA A 385 -3.77 1.73 3.94
C ALA A 385 -4.78 0.60 3.75
N ASN A 386 -4.31 -0.66 3.73
CA ASN A 386 -5.18 -1.83 3.58
C ASN A 386 -6.10 -1.98 4.81
N ASN A 387 -5.54 -1.98 6.03
CA ASN A 387 -6.31 -2.04 7.26
C ASN A 387 -7.31 -0.87 7.35
N GLY A 388 -6.84 0.35 7.08
CA GLY A 388 -7.68 1.54 7.05
C GLY A 388 -8.89 1.41 6.11
N GLY A 389 -8.66 0.96 4.87
CA GLY A 389 -9.72 0.75 3.89
C GLY A 389 -10.71 -0.36 4.25
N TRP A 390 -10.23 -1.48 4.78
CA TRP A 390 -11.09 -2.57 5.25
C TRP A 390 -11.91 -2.16 6.47
N GLN A 391 -11.30 -1.50 7.44
CA GLN A 391 -12.01 -1.00 8.61
C GLN A 391 -13.01 0.11 8.27
N TRP A 392 -12.73 0.93 7.24
CA TRP A 392 -13.69 1.89 6.70
C TRP A 392 -14.90 1.17 6.11
N SER A 393 -14.67 0.12 5.31
CA SER A 393 -15.72 -0.70 4.70
C SER A 393 -16.56 -1.46 5.73
N ALA A 394 -15.92 -1.97 6.78
CA ALA A 394 -16.59 -2.63 7.89
C ALA A 394 -17.26 -1.65 8.88
N SER A 395 -16.89 -0.37 8.84
CA SER A 395 -17.27 0.65 9.82
C SER A 395 -16.70 0.38 11.23
N SER A 396 -15.56 -0.28 11.32
CA SER A 396 -14.93 -0.76 12.56
C SER A 396 -13.76 0.10 13.07
N GLY A 397 -13.19 1.00 12.25
CA GLY A 397 -11.91 1.68 12.54
C GLY A 397 -12.00 3.17 12.86
N MET A 398 -11.17 3.99 12.22
CA MET A 398 -11.19 5.46 12.33
C MET A 398 -12.12 6.10 11.29
N ASP A 399 -12.27 7.44 11.34
CA ASP A 399 -13.20 8.25 10.54
C ASP A 399 -14.66 7.71 10.52
N PRO A 400 -15.36 7.67 11.68
CA PRO A 400 -16.69 7.08 11.77
C PRO A 400 -17.67 7.68 10.77
N LYS A 401 -18.37 6.80 10.05
CA LYS A 401 -19.53 7.13 9.22
C LYS A 401 -20.72 6.25 9.64
N PRO A 402 -21.96 6.67 9.32
CA PRO A 402 -23.12 5.79 9.41
C PRO A 402 -22.91 4.50 8.61
N LEU A 403 -23.62 3.43 8.99
CA LEU A 403 -23.55 2.15 8.28
C LEU A 403 -23.93 2.35 6.80
N ARG A 404 -22.99 2.05 5.90
CA ARG A 404 -23.16 2.13 4.44
C ARG A 404 -23.11 0.74 3.86
N ILE A 405 -24.22 0.32 3.26
CA ILE A 405 -24.32 -0.92 2.49
C ILE A 405 -24.45 -0.52 1.04
N PHE A 406 -23.46 -0.85 0.23
CA PHE A 406 -23.44 -0.57 -1.20
C PHE A 406 -24.29 -1.61 -1.91
N ASN A 407 -25.15 -1.16 -2.80
CA ASN A 407 -25.80 -2.03 -3.75
C ASN A 407 -24.89 -2.17 -4.98
N PRO A 408 -24.35 -3.38 -5.29
CA PRO A 408 -23.41 -3.56 -6.39
C PRO A 408 -23.93 -3.05 -7.74
N ALA A 409 -25.21 -3.30 -8.06
CA ALA A 409 -25.83 -2.81 -9.30
C ALA A 409 -25.90 -1.28 -9.36
N SER A 410 -26.21 -0.63 -8.23
CA SER A 410 -26.20 0.84 -8.16
C SER A 410 -24.78 1.41 -8.30
N GLN A 411 -23.76 0.70 -7.81
CA GLN A 411 -22.36 1.09 -7.99
C GLN A 411 -21.93 0.92 -9.46
N ALA A 412 -22.26 -0.22 -10.08
CA ALA A 412 -21.99 -0.48 -11.50
C ALA A 412 -22.62 0.59 -12.39
N LYS A 413 -23.93 0.83 -12.26
CA LYS A 413 -24.65 1.85 -13.03
C LYS A 413 -24.06 3.26 -12.88
N LYS A 414 -23.52 3.60 -11.71
CA LYS A 414 -22.98 4.92 -11.43
C LYS A 414 -21.54 5.10 -11.92
N PHE A 415 -20.71 4.07 -11.82
CA PHE A 415 -19.26 4.17 -12.01
C PHE A 415 -18.75 3.42 -13.24
N ASP A 416 -19.55 2.56 -13.86
CA ASP A 416 -19.26 1.88 -15.12
C ASP A 416 -20.51 1.90 -16.02
N PRO A 417 -21.03 3.08 -16.40
CA PRO A 417 -22.36 3.23 -17.01
C PRO A 417 -22.52 2.48 -18.35
N ASP A 418 -21.42 2.19 -19.04
CA ASP A 418 -21.41 1.44 -20.30
C ASP A 418 -21.01 -0.04 -20.13
N GLY A 419 -20.68 -0.45 -18.89
CA GLY A 419 -20.18 -1.79 -18.60
C GLY A 419 -18.77 -2.06 -19.15
N ALA A 420 -18.02 -1.03 -19.53
CA ALA A 420 -16.73 -1.15 -20.20
C ALA A 420 -15.69 -1.87 -19.31
N TYR A 421 -15.65 -1.52 -18.03
CA TYR A 421 -14.77 -2.18 -17.07
C TYR A 421 -15.17 -3.65 -16.88
N ILE A 422 -16.46 -3.91 -16.70
CA ILE A 422 -16.96 -5.28 -16.52
C ILE A 422 -16.63 -6.15 -17.74
N ARG A 423 -16.86 -5.67 -18.96
CA ARG A 423 -16.59 -6.40 -20.21
C ARG A 423 -15.10 -6.65 -20.47
N HIS A 424 -14.24 -5.78 -19.94
CA HIS A 424 -12.80 -5.96 -20.03
C HIS A 424 -12.36 -7.18 -19.20
N TRP A 425 -12.76 -7.23 -17.93
CA TRP A 425 -12.34 -8.27 -16.97
C TRP A 425 -13.20 -9.54 -16.97
N LEU A 426 -14.41 -9.47 -17.53
CA LEU A 426 -15.31 -10.61 -17.75
C LEU A 426 -15.58 -10.78 -19.26
N PRO A 427 -14.58 -11.24 -20.04
CA PRO A 427 -14.72 -11.38 -21.48
C PRO A 427 -15.90 -12.28 -21.89
N GLU A 428 -16.27 -13.25 -21.06
CA GLU A 428 -17.42 -14.13 -21.27
C GLU A 428 -18.77 -13.38 -21.27
N LEU A 429 -18.84 -12.19 -20.64
CA LEU A 429 -20.05 -11.36 -20.57
C LEU A 429 -20.09 -10.24 -21.63
N ARG A 430 -19.12 -10.18 -22.56
CA ARG A 430 -19.03 -9.10 -23.57
C ARG A 430 -20.26 -8.92 -24.44
N SER A 431 -21.04 -9.97 -24.66
CA SER A 431 -22.25 -9.95 -25.50
C SER A 431 -23.55 -9.70 -24.74
N VAL A 432 -23.52 -9.73 -23.40
CA VAL A 432 -24.71 -9.50 -22.55
C VAL A 432 -25.14 -8.05 -22.66
N ASP A 433 -26.45 -7.78 -22.68
CA ASP A 433 -26.98 -6.41 -22.71
C ASP A 433 -26.47 -5.58 -21.53
N THR A 434 -26.21 -4.29 -21.73
CA THR A 434 -25.66 -3.41 -20.69
C THR A 434 -26.62 -3.29 -19.50
N GLU A 435 -27.95 -3.28 -19.70
CA GLU A 435 -28.90 -3.22 -18.58
C GLU A 435 -28.80 -4.46 -17.68
N ASP A 436 -28.72 -5.64 -18.28
CA ASP A 436 -28.61 -6.92 -17.56
C ASP A 436 -27.24 -7.06 -16.88
N LEU A 437 -26.18 -6.61 -17.56
CA LEU A 437 -24.81 -6.59 -17.03
C LEU A 437 -24.69 -5.72 -15.77
N LEU A 438 -25.21 -4.50 -15.82
CA LEU A 438 -25.11 -3.54 -14.72
C LEU A 438 -26.08 -3.88 -13.57
N SER A 439 -27.24 -4.44 -13.89
CA SER A 439 -28.19 -4.89 -12.86
C SER A 439 -27.80 -6.21 -12.21
N GLY A 440 -26.97 -7.02 -12.87
CA GLY A 440 -26.65 -8.40 -12.50
C GLY A 440 -27.78 -9.39 -12.78
N LYS A 441 -28.88 -8.97 -13.42
CA LYS A 441 -30.06 -9.80 -13.71
C LYS A 441 -29.94 -10.56 -15.03
N ILE A 442 -28.80 -11.20 -15.25
CA ILE A 442 -28.52 -11.98 -16.45
C ILE A 442 -29.42 -13.22 -16.46
N LEU A 443 -30.13 -13.48 -17.57
CA LEU A 443 -31.06 -14.61 -17.67
C LEU A 443 -30.35 -15.97 -17.48
N PRO A 444 -30.98 -16.99 -16.86
CA PRO A 444 -30.35 -18.30 -16.66
C PRO A 444 -29.76 -18.92 -17.95
N LEU A 445 -30.52 -18.90 -19.04
CA LEU A 445 -30.06 -19.42 -20.34
C LEU A 445 -28.84 -18.65 -20.88
N GLU A 446 -28.77 -17.34 -20.62
CA GLU A 446 -27.64 -16.52 -21.05
C GLU A 446 -26.40 -16.75 -20.17
N ARG A 447 -26.59 -16.91 -18.86
CA ARG A 447 -25.53 -17.32 -17.93
C ARG A 447 -24.94 -18.67 -18.31
N ASP A 448 -25.80 -19.66 -18.59
CA ASP A 448 -25.37 -21.00 -19.02
C ASP A 448 -24.60 -20.95 -20.34
N ARG A 449 -25.05 -20.13 -21.30
CA ARG A 449 -24.36 -19.90 -22.58
C ARG A 449 -22.98 -19.27 -22.39
N CYS A 450 -22.84 -18.34 -21.45
CA CYS A 450 -21.58 -17.64 -21.16
C CYS A 450 -20.69 -18.36 -20.14
N GLY A 451 -21.19 -19.42 -19.48
CA GLY A 451 -20.47 -20.08 -18.38
C GLY A 451 -20.31 -19.21 -17.13
N TYR A 452 -21.22 -18.27 -16.89
CA TYR A 452 -21.16 -17.34 -15.75
C TYR A 452 -22.07 -17.80 -14.60
N PRO A 453 -21.62 -17.77 -13.32
CA PRO A 453 -22.38 -18.32 -12.21
C PRO A 453 -23.64 -17.51 -11.89
N ALA A 454 -24.62 -18.18 -11.26
CA ALA A 454 -25.73 -17.50 -10.62
C ALA A 454 -25.24 -16.72 -9.38
N PRO A 455 -25.93 -15.63 -8.98
CA PRO A 455 -25.59 -14.89 -7.76
C PRO A 455 -25.56 -15.80 -6.52
N VAL A 456 -24.45 -15.78 -5.78
CA VAL A 456 -24.26 -16.60 -4.57
C VAL A 456 -25.20 -16.20 -3.43
N VAL A 457 -25.68 -14.96 -3.44
CA VAL A 457 -26.63 -14.42 -2.46
C VAL A 457 -27.59 -13.43 -3.11
N ASP A 458 -28.73 -13.18 -2.45
CA ASP A 458 -29.63 -12.08 -2.78
C ASP A 458 -29.28 -10.83 -1.93
N HIS A 459 -28.90 -9.74 -2.61
CA HIS A 459 -28.49 -8.48 -1.97
C HIS A 459 -29.53 -7.92 -0.98
N ASN A 460 -30.82 -7.95 -1.31
CA ASN A 460 -31.86 -7.33 -0.47
C ASN A 460 -32.07 -8.13 0.81
N LYS A 461 -32.02 -9.47 0.72
CA LYS A 461 -32.06 -10.37 1.88
C LYS A 461 -30.84 -10.14 2.78
N GLN A 462 -29.65 -10.12 2.20
CA GLN A 462 -28.41 -9.96 2.97
C GLN A 462 -28.28 -8.58 3.60
N GLN A 463 -28.68 -7.52 2.88
CA GLN A 463 -28.75 -6.18 3.45
C GLN A 463 -29.66 -6.12 4.69
N SER A 464 -30.83 -6.77 4.63
CA SER A 464 -31.78 -6.79 5.74
C SER A 464 -31.22 -7.56 6.93
N LEU A 465 -30.62 -8.72 6.67
CA LEU A 465 -29.95 -9.55 7.68
C LEU A 465 -28.79 -8.81 8.35
N PHE A 466 -27.89 -8.19 7.57
CA PHE A 466 -26.76 -7.43 8.12
C PHE A 466 -27.24 -6.28 9.02
N LYS A 467 -28.27 -5.54 8.61
CA LYS A 467 -28.86 -4.46 9.43
C LYS A 467 -29.41 -5.01 10.75
N GLN A 468 -30.09 -6.15 10.72
CA GLN A 468 -30.61 -6.80 11.91
C GLN A 468 -29.49 -7.21 12.88
N LEU A 469 -28.47 -7.92 12.40
CA LEU A 469 -27.31 -8.33 13.21
C LEU A 469 -26.59 -7.11 13.82
N TYR A 470 -26.40 -6.06 13.03
CA TYR A 470 -25.79 -4.82 13.50
C TYR A 470 -26.61 -4.09 14.57
N GLN A 471 -27.94 -4.10 14.45
CA GLN A 471 -28.83 -3.52 15.46
C GLN A 471 -28.82 -4.34 16.75
N GLN A 472 -28.87 -5.67 16.68
CA GLN A 472 -28.78 -6.56 17.83
C GLN A 472 -27.47 -6.34 18.59
N GLN A 473 -26.36 -6.27 17.87
CA GLN A 473 -25.04 -6.05 18.45
C GLN A 473 -24.90 -4.67 19.10
N LYS A 474 -25.54 -3.64 18.53
CA LYS A 474 -25.61 -2.31 19.17
C LYS A 474 -26.48 -2.29 20.42
N ALA A 475 -27.54 -3.10 20.46
CA ALA A 475 -28.45 -3.20 21.60
C ALA A 475 -27.88 -4.06 22.75
N GLY A 476 -26.77 -4.77 22.54
CA GLY A 476 -26.16 -5.66 23.54
C GLY A 476 -26.95 -6.95 23.76
N VAL A 477 -27.86 -7.31 22.84
CA VAL A 477 -28.66 -8.53 22.92
C VAL A 477 -27.95 -9.60 22.09
N GLY A 478 -27.20 -10.47 22.76
CA GLY A 478 -26.64 -11.67 22.13
C GLY A 478 -27.76 -12.55 21.59
N VAL A 479 -27.60 -13.06 20.36
CA VAL A 479 -28.55 -14.00 19.75
C VAL A 479 -28.46 -15.32 20.52
N GLU A 480 -29.49 -15.64 21.32
CA GLU A 480 -29.73 -17.02 21.74
C GLU A 480 -29.95 -17.88 20.48
N ALA A 481 -29.20 -18.97 20.41
CA ALA A 481 -29.05 -19.87 19.27
C ALA A 481 -30.33 -20.61 18.86
#